data_AF-A0A3D2HT21-F1
#
_entry.id   AF-A0A3D2HT21-F1
#
_cell.length_a   1.000
_cell.length_b   1.000
_cell.length_c   1.000
_cell.angle_alpha   90.00
_cell.angle_beta   90.00
_cell.angle_gamma   90.00
#
_symmetry.space_group_name_H-M   'P 1'
#
loop_
_entity.id
_entity.type
_entity.pdbx_description
1 polymer ?
#
loop_
_entity_poly.entity_id
_entity_poly.type
_entity_poly.pdbx_seq_one_letter_code
_entity_poly.pdbx_strand_id
1 'polypeptide(L)'
;MNLSNVASILADSGMSLSEKGIAAGKVILTGFVVVFAVLLLLIMIIKLYSTIVQKAQQSGKKKKEKVKIKETKASAPTPVVAPVSATPSAPSVQEGVTDEVVAVISAAVATMYGSSGKAKIKSIKKSDSGRSAWANAGILDNTRPF
;
A
#
# COMPACT_ATOMS: atom_id res chain seq x y z
N MET A 1 -10.09 -35.47 -17.33
CA MET A 1 -9.39 -34.36 -18.03
C MET A 1 -9.39 -34.67 -19.52
N ASN A 2 -9.57 -33.69 -20.40
CA ASN A 2 -9.70 -33.94 -21.84
C ASN A 2 -8.35 -34.29 -22.48
N LEU A 3 -8.24 -35.51 -23.01
CA LEU A 3 -7.05 -35.99 -23.72
C LEU A 3 -6.76 -35.16 -24.98
N SER A 4 -7.78 -34.56 -25.60
CA SER A 4 -7.64 -33.63 -26.72
C SER A 4 -6.81 -32.38 -26.38
N ASN A 5 -6.93 -31.83 -25.16
CA ASN A 5 -6.11 -30.69 -24.73
C ASN A 5 -4.64 -31.09 -24.55
N VAL A 6 -4.37 -32.32 -24.09
CA VAL A 6 -3.01 -32.87 -23.98
C VAL A 6 -2.44 -33.14 -25.37
N ALA A 7 -3.25 -33.70 -26.28
CA ALA A 7 -2.87 -33.95 -27.67
C ALA A 7 -2.56 -32.64 -28.44
N SER A 8 -3.32 -31.56 -28.23
CA SER A 8 -3.01 -30.25 -28.84
C SER A 8 -1.72 -29.64 -28.28
N ILE A 9 -1.41 -29.87 -27.01
CA ILE A 9 -0.14 -29.41 -26.40
C ILE A 9 1.05 -30.23 -26.93
N LEU A 10 0.88 -31.53 -27.20
CA LEU A 10 1.90 -32.32 -27.90
C LEU A 10 2.05 -31.92 -29.37
N ALA A 11 0.95 -31.61 -30.08
CA ALA A 11 0.97 -31.23 -31.49
C ALA A 11 1.70 -29.90 -31.75
N ASP A 12 1.71 -28.97 -30.79
CA ASP A 12 2.46 -27.71 -30.90
C ASP A 12 3.98 -27.92 -31.03
N SER A 13 4.51 -29.10 -30.68
CA SER A 13 5.96 -29.40 -30.80
C SER A 13 6.53 -29.29 -32.22
N GLY A 14 5.69 -29.27 -33.27
CA GLY A 14 6.11 -29.23 -34.67
C GLY A 14 6.37 -27.87 -35.30
N MET A 15 6.01 -26.74 -34.68
CA MET A 15 6.28 -25.40 -35.28
C MET A 15 7.76 -25.03 -35.18
N SER A 16 8.30 -24.41 -36.22
CA SER A 16 9.70 -23.98 -36.27
C SER A 16 10.03 -22.94 -35.20
N LEU A 17 11.31 -22.86 -34.82
CA LEU A 17 11.79 -21.87 -33.84
C LEU A 17 11.45 -20.42 -34.26
N SER A 18 11.41 -20.16 -35.57
CA SER A 18 10.99 -18.89 -36.17
C SER A 18 9.51 -18.58 -35.94
N GLU A 19 8.62 -19.54 -36.18
CA GLU A 19 7.18 -19.38 -35.93
C GLU A 19 6.88 -19.20 -34.44
N LYS A 20 7.55 -19.97 -33.57
CA LYS A 20 7.44 -19.79 -32.12
C LYS A 20 7.99 -18.44 -31.66
N GLY A 21 9.07 -17.96 -32.27
CA GLY A 21 9.61 -16.62 -32.05
C GLY A 21 8.62 -15.51 -32.43
N ILE A 22 7.95 -15.63 -33.58
CA ILE A 22 6.92 -14.69 -34.04
C ILE A 22 5.69 -14.74 -33.11
N ALA A 23 5.24 -15.92 -32.71
CA ALA A 23 4.12 -16.10 -31.78
C ALA A 23 4.42 -15.50 -30.39
N ALA A 24 5.58 -15.80 -29.82
CA ALA A 24 6.04 -15.23 -28.55
C ALA A 24 6.22 -13.71 -28.64
N GLY A 25 6.85 -13.21 -29.72
CA GLY A 25 7.01 -11.78 -29.98
C GLY A 25 5.67 -11.03 -30.06
N LYS A 26 4.65 -11.62 -30.70
CA LYS A 26 3.30 -11.08 -30.72
C LYS A 26 2.68 -11.02 -29.31
N VAL A 27 2.78 -12.09 -28.52
CA VAL A 27 2.27 -12.09 -27.13
C VAL A 27 2.96 -11.02 -26.28
N ILE A 28 4.29 -10.94 -26.32
CA ILE A 28 5.08 -9.94 -25.60
C ILE A 28 4.67 -8.52 -26.02
N LEU A 29 4.56 -8.25 -27.32
CA LEU A 29 4.14 -6.95 -27.85
C LEU A 29 2.73 -6.56 -27.38
N THR A 30 1.77 -7.50 -27.43
CA THR A 30 0.41 -7.24 -26.91
C THR A 30 0.40 -6.99 -25.41
N GLY A 31 1.21 -7.72 -24.64
CA GLY A 31 1.38 -7.49 -23.20
C GLY A 31 1.92 -6.09 -22.89
N PHE A 32 2.96 -5.65 -23.61
CA PHE A 32 3.50 -4.29 -23.49
C PHE A 32 2.44 -3.22 -23.81
N VAL A 33 1.68 -3.37 -24.90
CA VAL A 33 0.60 -2.43 -25.28
C VAL A 33 -0.48 -2.37 -24.20
N VAL A 34 -0.91 -3.51 -23.65
CA VAL A 34 -1.91 -3.56 -22.57
C VAL A 34 -1.40 -2.90 -21.29
N VAL A 35 -0.16 -3.19 -20.88
CA VAL A 35 0.46 -2.57 -19.69
C VAL A 35 0.57 -1.04 -19.87
N PHE A 36 1.05 -0.56 -21.01
CA PHE A 36 1.10 0.88 -21.30
C PHE A 36 -0.29 1.52 -21.30
N ALA A 37 -1.31 0.87 -21.86
CA ALA A 37 -2.69 1.37 -21.86
C ALA A 37 -3.26 1.50 -20.44
N VAL A 38 -3.04 0.51 -19.56
CA VAL A 38 -3.48 0.55 -18.16
C VAL A 38 -2.75 1.65 -17.38
N LEU A 39 -1.44 1.81 -17.56
CA LEU A 39 -0.66 2.89 -16.95
C LEU A 39 -1.15 4.27 -17.40
N LEU A 40 -1.36 4.45 -18.72
CA LEU A 40 -1.88 5.70 -19.28
C LEU A 40 -3.29 6.03 -18.76
N LEU A 41 -4.17 5.03 -18.63
CA LEU A 41 -5.51 5.19 -18.06
C LEU A 41 -5.45 5.69 -16.61
N LEU A 42 -4.65 5.05 -15.76
CA LEU A 42 -4.45 5.47 -14.37
C LEU A 42 -3.87 6.89 -14.28
N ILE A 43 -2.87 7.22 -15.10
CA ILE A 43 -2.28 8.56 -15.16
C ILE A 43 -3.33 9.60 -15.61
N MET A 44 -4.20 9.28 -16.58
CA MET A 44 -5.30 10.15 -17.01
C MET A 44 -6.25 10.47 -15.86
N ILE A 45 -6.72 9.44 -15.15
CA ILE A 45 -7.64 9.56 -14.01
C ILE A 45 -6.98 10.38 -12.89
N ILE A 46 -5.74 10.06 -12.51
CA ILE A 46 -4.99 10.78 -11.48
C ILE A 46 -4.75 12.24 -11.88
N LYS A 47 -4.44 12.54 -13.15
CA LYS A 47 -4.31 13.92 -13.63
C LYS A 47 -5.65 14.67 -13.60
N LEU A 48 -6.78 14.00 -13.84
CA LEU A 48 -8.10 14.62 -13.77
C LEU A 48 -8.44 15.01 -12.31
N TYR A 49 -8.30 14.08 -11.36
CA TYR A 49 -8.47 14.35 -9.93
C TYR A 49 -7.47 15.42 -9.42
N SER A 50 -6.19 15.31 -9.79
CA SER A 50 -5.16 16.29 -9.42
C SER A 50 -5.47 17.68 -9.97
N THR A 51 -6.03 17.79 -11.20
CA THR A 51 -6.48 19.08 -11.76
C THR A 51 -7.65 19.68 -10.97
N ILE A 52 -8.61 18.85 -10.55
CA ILE A 52 -9.77 19.29 -9.75
C ILE A 52 -9.31 19.77 -8.35
N VAL A 53 -8.46 18.98 -7.68
CA VAL A 53 -7.89 19.32 -6.38
C VAL A 53 -6.98 20.55 -6.46
N GLN A 54 -6.19 20.71 -7.52
CA GLN A 54 -5.38 21.92 -7.72
C GLN A 54 -6.24 23.16 -7.95
N LYS A 55 -7.35 23.08 -8.70
CA LYS A 55 -8.32 24.19 -8.81
C LYS A 55 -8.89 24.59 -7.43
N ALA A 56 -9.21 23.61 -6.57
CA ALA A 56 -9.67 23.87 -5.21
C ALA A 56 -8.58 24.43 -4.27
N GLN A 57 -7.30 24.05 -4.46
CA GLN A 57 -6.16 24.57 -3.69
C GLN A 57 -5.73 25.97 -4.15
N GLN A 58 -5.86 26.28 -5.44
CA GLN A 58 -5.36 27.53 -6.04
C GLN A 58 -6.25 28.74 -5.71
N SER A 59 -7.54 28.54 -5.43
CA SER A 59 -8.41 29.56 -4.83
C SER A 59 -8.01 29.87 -3.37
N GLY A 60 -7.60 28.85 -2.60
CA GLY A 60 -7.14 29.00 -1.22
C GLY A 60 -5.79 29.71 -1.09
N LYS A 61 -4.81 29.41 -1.95
CA LYS A 61 -3.45 29.99 -1.86
C LYS A 61 -3.42 31.51 -2.03
N LYS A 62 -4.28 32.10 -2.89
CA LYS A 62 -4.37 33.56 -3.07
C LYS A 62 -4.75 34.35 -1.80
N LYS A 63 -5.23 33.70 -0.72
CA LYS A 63 -5.53 34.34 0.56
C LYS A 63 -4.41 34.26 1.61
N LYS A 64 -3.45 33.33 1.52
CA LYS A 64 -2.48 33.09 2.61
C LYS A 64 -1.23 33.97 2.57
N GLU A 65 -0.91 34.60 1.44
CA GLU A 65 0.29 35.44 1.31
C GLU A 65 0.17 36.82 2.01
N LYS A 66 -1.06 37.33 2.22
CA LYS A 66 -1.28 38.61 2.93
C LYS A 66 -1.33 38.50 4.47
N VAL A 67 -1.32 37.30 5.05
CA VAL A 67 -1.47 37.12 6.52
C VAL A 67 -0.10 36.98 7.22
N LYS A 68 0.91 36.42 6.55
CA LYS A 68 2.19 35.97 7.15
C LYS A 68 3.15 37.10 7.60
N ILE A 69 2.67 38.34 7.74
CA ILE A 69 3.47 39.52 8.14
C ILE A 69 3.10 40.02 9.56
N LYS A 70 1.93 39.64 10.12
CA LYS A 70 1.39 40.32 11.33
C LYS A 70 1.49 39.60 12.69
N GLU A 71 1.80 38.32 12.75
CA GLU A 71 1.70 37.54 14.01
C GLU A 71 3.06 37.20 14.66
N THR A 72 4.03 38.11 14.54
CA THR A 72 5.30 38.06 15.29
C THR A 72 5.21 38.91 16.57
N LYS A 73 4.44 38.48 17.58
CA LYS A 73 4.70 38.74 19.02
C LYS A 73 3.64 38.14 19.96
N ALA A 74 4.12 37.66 21.12
CA ALA A 74 3.40 37.41 22.38
C ALA A 74 2.27 36.35 22.39
N SER A 75 1.98 35.65 23.49
CA SER A 75 2.81 35.26 24.65
C SER A 75 2.14 34.08 25.39
N ALA A 76 2.93 33.26 26.09
CA ALA A 76 2.44 32.41 27.20
C ALA A 76 2.11 33.29 28.44
N PRO A 77 1.41 32.82 29.51
CA PRO A 77 1.18 31.41 29.90
C PRO A 77 -0.24 31.02 30.42
N THR A 78 -0.36 29.75 30.84
CA THR A 78 -1.41 29.06 31.65
C THR A 78 -1.38 29.48 33.15
N PRO A 79 -2.20 28.96 34.13
CA PRO A 79 -2.95 27.66 34.21
C PRO A 79 -4.34 27.66 34.95
N VAL A 80 -4.83 26.44 35.31
CA VAL A 80 -5.93 26.07 36.27
C VAL A 80 -7.38 26.39 35.79
N VAL A 81 -8.46 25.61 36.01
CA VAL A 81 -8.84 24.56 37.01
C VAL A 81 -9.66 23.39 36.38
N ALA A 82 -9.79 22.27 37.10
CA ALA A 82 -10.62 21.06 36.80
C ALA A 82 -11.68 20.85 37.94
N PRO A 83 -12.54 19.80 38.01
CA PRO A 83 -12.71 18.55 37.23
C PRO A 83 -14.12 18.51 36.53
N VAL A 84 -14.89 17.43 36.24
CA VAL A 84 -14.94 16.00 36.65
C VAL A 84 -15.56 15.07 35.58
N SER A 85 -15.22 13.78 35.67
CA SER A 85 -15.96 12.55 35.28
C SER A 85 -17.09 12.59 34.21
N ALA A 86 -16.82 11.98 33.05
CA ALA A 86 -17.52 10.76 32.58
C ALA A 86 -16.86 10.18 31.31
N THR A 87 -16.28 8.98 31.38
CA THR A 87 -15.76 8.22 30.22
C THR A 87 -16.85 7.28 29.69
N PRO A 88 -16.97 7.10 28.37
CA PRO A 88 -16.15 6.08 27.69
C PRO A 88 -15.33 6.61 26.51
N SER A 89 -14.15 6.01 26.33
CA SER A 89 -13.32 5.98 25.11
C SER A 89 -13.40 7.19 24.17
N ALA A 90 -12.60 8.22 24.46
CA ALA A 90 -12.23 9.21 23.45
C ALA A 90 -11.59 8.53 22.22
N PRO A 91 -11.74 9.07 21.00
CA PRO A 91 -11.02 8.59 19.82
C PRO A 91 -9.53 8.86 20.00
N SER A 92 -8.81 7.90 20.56
CA SER A 92 -7.38 8.00 20.80
C SER A 92 -6.64 7.93 19.47
N VAL A 93 -6.24 9.09 18.96
CA VAL A 93 -5.31 9.23 17.82
C VAL A 93 -3.93 8.72 18.27
N GLN A 94 -3.79 7.40 18.27
CA GLN A 94 -2.56 6.70 18.62
C GLN A 94 -1.63 6.75 17.41
N GLU A 95 -0.50 7.44 17.55
CA GLU A 95 0.42 7.75 16.45
C GLU A 95 1.33 6.54 16.10
N GLY A 96 0.68 5.45 15.68
CA GLY A 96 1.30 4.19 15.31
C GLY A 96 0.29 3.05 15.18
N VAL A 97 -0.25 2.87 13.96
CA VAL A 97 -1.13 1.77 13.52
C VAL A 97 -2.56 1.84 14.10
N THR A 98 -3.57 1.99 13.23
CA THR A 98 -5.00 1.98 13.61
C THR A 98 -5.57 0.55 13.64
N ASP A 99 -6.64 0.35 14.41
CA ASP A 99 -7.33 -0.95 14.52
C ASP A 99 -7.78 -1.52 13.16
N GLU A 100 -8.12 -0.67 12.20
CA GLU A 100 -8.43 -1.07 10.82
C GLU A 100 -7.25 -1.77 10.15
N VAL A 101 -6.05 -1.22 10.28
CA VAL A 101 -4.81 -1.79 9.74
C VAL A 101 -4.46 -3.07 10.50
N VAL A 102 -4.65 -3.11 11.82
CA VAL A 102 -4.48 -4.32 12.63
C VAL A 102 -5.43 -5.44 12.20
N ALA A 103 -6.70 -5.11 11.92
CA ALA A 103 -7.71 -6.06 11.45
C ALA A 103 -7.39 -6.61 10.06
N VAL A 104 -6.99 -5.75 9.11
CA VAL A 104 -6.58 -6.15 7.74
C VAL A 104 -5.34 -7.05 7.78
N ILE A 105 -4.32 -6.70 8.57
CA ILE A 105 -3.13 -7.54 8.75
C ILE A 105 -3.51 -8.89 9.40
N SER A 106 -4.37 -8.88 10.41
CA SER A 106 -4.81 -10.11 11.09
C SER A 106 -5.60 -11.04 10.16
N ALA A 107 -6.46 -10.48 9.29
CA ALA A 107 -7.18 -11.22 8.28
C ALA A 107 -6.22 -11.84 7.23
N ALA A 108 -5.23 -11.08 6.77
CA ALA A 108 -4.21 -11.58 5.84
C ALA A 108 -3.35 -12.70 6.44
N VAL A 109 -2.96 -12.59 7.71
CA VAL A 109 -2.25 -13.68 8.42
C VAL A 109 -3.14 -14.92 8.56
N ALA A 110 -4.44 -14.75 8.85
CA ALA A 110 -5.39 -15.85 8.97
C ALA A 110 -5.67 -16.56 7.62
N THR A 111 -5.59 -15.87 6.48
CA THR A 111 -5.69 -16.51 5.15
C THR A 111 -4.37 -17.16 4.73
N MET A 112 -3.21 -16.60 5.09
CA MET A 112 -1.89 -17.16 4.75
C MET A 112 -1.55 -18.43 5.53
N TYR A 113 -1.80 -18.46 6.84
CA TYR A 113 -1.46 -19.61 7.71
C TYR A 113 -2.67 -20.53 8.01
N GLY A 114 -3.85 -20.16 7.51
CA GLY A 114 -5.11 -20.87 7.73
C GLY A 114 -5.68 -20.70 9.14
N SER A 115 -6.95 -21.05 9.31
CA SER A 115 -7.68 -20.91 10.58
C SER A 115 -7.29 -21.97 11.64
N SER A 116 -6.14 -22.62 11.51
CA SER A 116 -5.69 -23.76 12.33
C SER A 116 -5.01 -23.32 13.64
N GLY A 117 -5.72 -22.52 14.42
CA GLY A 117 -5.26 -21.99 15.71
C GLY A 117 -5.82 -20.61 15.99
N LYS A 118 -6.16 -20.33 17.25
CA LYS A 118 -6.69 -19.02 17.67
C LYS A 118 -5.57 -18.00 17.77
N ALA A 119 -5.09 -17.51 16.62
CA ALA A 119 -4.11 -16.44 16.54
C ALA A 119 -4.59 -15.22 17.34
N LYS A 120 -3.75 -14.74 18.26
CA LYS A 120 -4.04 -13.60 19.13
C LYS A 120 -2.86 -12.64 19.14
N ILE A 121 -3.15 -11.36 18.94
CA ILE A 121 -2.17 -10.28 19.08
C ILE A 121 -1.75 -10.22 20.55
N LYS A 122 -0.46 -10.47 20.83
CA LYS A 122 0.08 -10.43 22.20
C LYS A 122 0.49 -9.02 22.64
N SER A 123 1.01 -8.23 21.69
CA SER A 123 1.37 -6.82 21.83
C SER A 123 1.61 -6.21 20.45
N ILE A 124 1.42 -4.89 20.33
CA ILE A 124 1.86 -4.11 19.18
C ILE A 124 2.93 -3.14 19.70
N LYS A 125 4.10 -3.12 19.05
CA LYS A 125 5.22 -2.23 19.37
C LYS A 125 5.95 -1.85 18.09
N LYS A 126 6.57 -0.66 18.06
CA LYS A 126 7.61 -0.35 17.09
C LYS A 126 8.84 -1.20 17.42
N SER A 127 9.65 -1.58 16.43
CA SER A 127 10.87 -2.35 16.66
C SER A 127 11.96 -1.45 17.25
N ASP A 128 12.50 -1.81 18.42
CA ASP A 128 13.58 -1.04 19.07
C ASP A 128 14.91 -1.15 18.29
N SER A 129 15.04 -2.14 17.41
CA SER A 129 16.07 -2.13 16.37
C SER A 129 15.74 -1.08 15.31
N GLY A 130 16.70 -0.21 14.99
CA GLY A 130 16.62 0.79 13.91
C GLY A 130 16.61 0.22 12.49
N ARG A 131 16.09 -1.01 12.33
CA ARG A 131 15.92 -1.75 11.07
C ARG A 131 14.50 -2.30 11.06
N SER A 132 13.84 -2.29 9.90
CA SER A 132 12.48 -2.83 9.78
C SER A 132 12.45 -4.34 10.05
N ALA A 133 11.28 -4.86 10.44
CA ALA A 133 11.08 -6.29 10.66
C ALA A 133 11.46 -7.13 9.42
N TRP A 134 11.15 -6.65 8.22
CA TRP A 134 11.52 -7.31 6.96
C TRP A 134 13.04 -7.32 6.71
N ALA A 135 13.75 -6.24 7.05
CA ALA A 135 15.21 -6.20 6.92
C ALA A 135 15.89 -7.21 7.88
N ASN A 136 15.37 -7.35 9.10
CA ASN A 136 15.88 -8.34 10.05
C ASN A 136 15.54 -9.78 9.62
N ALA A 137 14.33 -10.02 9.12
CA ALA A 137 13.91 -11.34 8.61
C ALA A 137 14.79 -11.79 7.42
N GLY A 138 14.97 -10.93 6.41
CA GLY A 138 15.81 -11.25 5.26
C GLY A 138 17.27 -11.56 5.61
N ILE A 139 17.84 -10.90 6.63
CA ILE A 139 19.16 -11.28 7.16
C ILE A 139 19.11 -12.68 7.77
N LEU A 140 18.13 -12.95 8.65
CA LEU A 140 17.95 -14.25 9.31
C LEU A 140 17.83 -15.42 8.33
N ASP A 141 17.07 -15.25 7.25
CA ASP A 141 16.91 -16.25 6.19
C ASP A 141 18.20 -16.48 5.38
N ASN A 142 19.02 -15.44 5.19
CA ASN A 142 20.29 -15.53 4.45
C ASN A 142 21.50 -15.96 5.31
N THR A 143 21.46 -15.78 6.63
CA THR A 143 22.55 -16.16 7.56
C THR A 143 22.25 -17.41 8.37
N ARG A 144 21.15 -18.10 8.09
CA ARG A 144 20.84 -19.42 8.65
C ARG A 144 21.89 -20.45 8.16
N PRO A 145 22.47 -21.29 9.05
CA PRO A 145 23.27 -22.43 8.62
C PRO A 145 22.43 -23.49 7.90
N PHE A 146 23.05 -24.20 6.97
CA PHE A 146 22.45 -25.30 6.20
C PHE A 146 22.38 -26.61 7.01
#